data_AF-A0A7S0LX43-F1
#
_entry.id   AF-A0A7S0LX43-F1
#
_cell.length_a   1.000
_cell.length_b   1.000
_cell.length_c   1.000
_cell.angle_alpha   90.00
_cell.angle_beta   90.00
_cell.angle_gamma   90.00
#
_symmetry.space_group_name_H-M   'P 1'
#
loop_
_entity.id
_entity.type
_entity.pdbx_description
1 polymer ?
#
loop_
_entity_poly.entity_id
_entity_poly.type
_entity_poly.pdbx_seq_one_letter_code
_entity_poly.pdbx_strand_id
1 'polypeptide(L)'
;PTMSFLRSAGRTVYCAWMASHGSGAALKTPLSVVLNQTVRQRQFSVMPVLTKSRAEILTLSRAFSTATPPEPTPTTTAAEPRGAPSKEPTFRKPTIEMAKAMPRAYSEMSNESLLVFSAQEDFGANRERLIREIMSVDNVSWDGALPRLEEMELANKERMFWGTLPYKIGFIGSVTLAVASIPLCFHLNTVLWFNEHYVTADVAEPKDLETWLEVGSWAWSWMEPPLGQFSFFLLCFAFARNQLINLGKKPYTDWLKNYRAERLQKKFPQYDPVIVADFAVHDDWE
;
A
#
# COMPACT_ATOMS: atom_id res chain seq x y z
N PRO A 1 46.31 -0.26 14.71
CA PRO A 1 46.29 -1.74 14.69
C PRO A 1 44.92 -2.40 14.33
N THR A 2 43.96 -1.67 13.75
CA THR A 2 42.58 -2.18 13.48
C THR A 2 42.08 -1.90 12.06
N MET A 3 42.97 -1.76 11.07
CA MET A 3 42.59 -1.57 9.66
C MET A 3 43.15 -2.62 8.69
N SER A 4 43.78 -3.68 9.18
CA SER A 4 44.32 -4.76 8.33
C SER A 4 43.32 -5.90 8.05
N PHE A 5 42.20 -5.99 8.78
CA PHE A 5 41.29 -7.13 8.69
C PHE A 5 40.25 -7.04 7.55
N LEU A 6 39.92 -5.83 7.06
CA LEU A 6 38.92 -5.62 6.01
C LEU A 6 39.44 -5.76 4.57
N ARG A 7 40.77 -5.86 4.36
CA ARG A 7 41.34 -6.10 3.02
C ARG A 7 41.45 -7.58 2.63
N SER A 8 41.27 -8.51 3.57
CA SER A 8 41.38 -9.96 3.32
C SER A 8 40.06 -10.59 2.82
N ALA A 9 38.91 -10.14 3.34
CA ALA A 9 37.62 -10.73 2.98
C ALA A 9 37.12 -10.39 1.56
N GLY A 10 37.59 -9.28 0.97
CA GLY A 10 37.16 -8.83 -0.36
C GLY A 10 37.82 -9.57 -1.55
N ARG A 11 39.00 -10.19 -1.34
CA ARG A 11 39.71 -10.87 -2.44
C ARG A 11 39.21 -12.28 -2.73
N THR A 12 38.61 -12.95 -1.74
CA THR A 12 38.15 -14.34 -1.91
C THR A 12 36.86 -14.44 -2.72
N VAL A 13 36.01 -13.42 -2.70
CA VAL A 13 34.74 -13.41 -3.46
C VAL A 13 34.95 -13.08 -4.94
N TYR A 14 35.95 -12.27 -5.28
CA TYR A 14 36.21 -11.87 -6.67
C TYR A 14 36.91 -12.98 -7.48
N CYS A 15 37.75 -13.81 -6.85
CA CYS A 15 38.39 -14.94 -7.51
C CYS A 15 37.42 -16.11 -7.79
N ALA A 16 36.38 -16.29 -6.98
CA ALA A 16 35.36 -17.33 -7.22
C ALA A 16 34.45 -17.00 -8.41
N TRP A 17 34.23 -15.72 -8.70
CA TRP A 17 33.39 -15.29 -9.83
C TRP A 17 34.13 -15.38 -11.18
N MET A 18 35.43 -15.06 -11.22
CA MET A 18 36.23 -15.21 -12.46
C MET A 18 36.55 -16.66 -12.83
N ALA A 19 36.55 -17.59 -11.87
CA ALA A 19 36.79 -19.01 -12.14
C ALA A 19 35.62 -19.73 -12.82
N SER A 20 34.40 -19.16 -12.85
CA SER A 20 33.21 -19.81 -13.44
C SER A 20 32.88 -19.40 -14.88
N HIS A 21 33.68 -18.53 -15.52
CA HIS A 21 33.37 -18.00 -16.86
C HIS A 21 34.51 -18.11 -17.89
N GLY A 22 35.53 -18.93 -17.62
CA GLY A 22 36.65 -19.14 -18.53
C GLY A 22 36.59 -20.46 -19.28
N SER A 23 35.82 -20.54 -20.38
CA SER A 23 36.23 -21.34 -21.55
C SER A 23 35.47 -20.91 -22.79
N GLY A 24 36.23 -20.44 -23.78
CA GLY A 24 35.71 -19.89 -25.02
C GLY A 24 35.16 -20.95 -25.97
N ALA A 25 33.99 -20.67 -26.52
CA ALA A 25 33.59 -21.13 -27.84
C ALA A 25 33.00 -19.93 -28.58
N ALA A 26 33.65 -19.56 -29.69
CA ALA A 26 33.30 -18.43 -30.52
C ALA A 26 31.90 -18.63 -31.15
N LEU A 27 30.96 -17.75 -30.82
CA LEU A 27 29.71 -17.59 -31.55
C LEU A 27 29.53 -16.11 -31.88
N LYS A 28 29.94 -15.76 -33.10
CA LYS A 28 29.59 -14.50 -33.76
C LYS A 28 28.08 -14.49 -33.98
N THR A 29 27.34 -13.89 -33.05
CA THR A 29 25.96 -13.42 -33.31
C THR A 29 25.84 -11.97 -32.87
N PRO A 30 25.21 -11.10 -33.68
CA PRO A 30 25.10 -9.68 -33.38
C PRO A 30 24.19 -9.44 -32.17
N LEU A 31 24.75 -8.80 -31.13
CA LEU A 31 24.13 -8.52 -29.83
C LEU A 31 22.96 -7.51 -29.88
N SER A 32 22.61 -6.98 -31.05
CA SER A 32 21.56 -5.97 -31.21
C SER A 32 20.14 -6.54 -31.30
N VAL A 33 19.96 -7.87 -31.37
CA VAL A 33 18.62 -8.49 -31.53
C VAL A 33 18.12 -9.16 -30.23
N VAL A 34 18.99 -9.52 -29.29
CA VAL A 34 18.61 -10.31 -28.10
C VAL A 34 18.17 -9.45 -26.90
N LEU A 35 18.52 -8.16 -26.87
CA LEU A 35 18.13 -7.27 -25.77
C LEU A 35 16.71 -6.67 -25.90
N ASN A 36 16.02 -6.91 -27.01
CA ASN A 36 14.64 -6.44 -27.23
C ASN A 36 13.54 -7.51 -27.02
N GLN A 37 13.91 -8.75 -26.68
CA GLN A 37 12.93 -9.82 -26.40
C GLN A 37 12.76 -10.14 -24.91
N THR A 38 13.73 -9.85 -24.05
CA THR A 38 13.68 -10.25 -22.63
C THR A 38 12.94 -9.28 -21.71
N VAL A 39 12.56 -8.09 -22.21
CA VAL A 39 11.70 -7.13 -21.47
C VAL A 39 10.20 -7.39 -21.72
N ARG A 40 9.85 -8.33 -22.62
CA ARG A 40 8.44 -8.63 -22.97
C ARG A 40 7.90 -9.96 -22.44
N GLN A 41 8.64 -10.68 -21.58
CA GLN A 41 8.22 -12.00 -21.07
C GLN A 41 8.37 -12.18 -19.54
N ARG A 42 8.19 -11.11 -18.77
CA ARG A 42 7.56 -11.23 -17.45
C ARG A 42 6.12 -10.75 -17.55
N GLN A 43 5.33 -11.48 -18.33
CA GLN A 43 3.93 -11.63 -17.97
C GLN A 43 3.95 -12.22 -16.56
N PHE A 44 3.59 -11.38 -15.59
CA PHE A 44 3.00 -11.88 -14.37
C PHE A 44 1.99 -12.95 -14.80
N SER A 45 2.24 -14.19 -14.42
CA SER A 45 1.19 -15.19 -14.34
C SER A 45 0.21 -14.64 -13.33
N VAL A 46 -0.74 -13.85 -13.85
CA VAL A 46 -1.96 -13.49 -13.15
C VAL A 46 -2.60 -14.84 -12.93
N MET A 47 -2.47 -15.37 -11.71
CA MET A 47 -3.30 -16.49 -11.31
C MET A 47 -4.74 -16.13 -11.69
N PRO A 48 -5.51 -17.04 -12.30
CA PRO A 48 -6.92 -16.82 -12.49
C PRO A 48 -7.53 -16.81 -11.08
N VAL A 49 -7.52 -15.63 -10.45
CA VAL A 49 -8.48 -15.32 -9.41
C VAL A 49 -9.80 -15.55 -10.10
N LEU A 50 -10.53 -16.56 -9.62
CA LEU A 50 -11.90 -16.86 -10.00
C LEU A 50 -12.74 -15.61 -9.74
N THR A 51 -12.70 -14.66 -10.67
CA THR A 51 -13.72 -13.64 -10.85
C THR A 51 -14.93 -14.39 -11.38
N LYS A 52 -15.63 -15.10 -10.50
CA LYS A 52 -17.02 -15.41 -10.73
C LYS A 52 -17.70 -14.08 -11.00
N SER A 53 -18.10 -13.93 -12.25
CA SER A 53 -18.81 -12.76 -12.75
C SER A 53 -19.93 -12.41 -11.78
N ARG A 54 -20.07 -11.12 -11.46
CA ARG A 54 -21.21 -10.57 -10.71
C ARG A 54 -22.57 -11.05 -11.25
N ALA A 55 -22.62 -11.47 -12.52
CA ALA A 55 -23.78 -12.09 -13.13
C ALA A 55 -24.15 -13.46 -12.53
N GLU A 56 -23.19 -14.30 -12.13
CA GLU A 56 -23.48 -15.62 -11.52
C GLU A 56 -23.98 -15.51 -10.07
N ILE A 57 -23.53 -14.49 -9.33
CA ILE A 57 -24.02 -14.22 -7.97
C ILE A 57 -25.49 -13.77 -8.01
N LEU A 58 -25.88 -13.01 -9.03
CA LEU A 58 -27.28 -12.61 -9.23
C LEU A 58 -28.18 -13.79 -9.66
N THR A 59 -27.65 -14.79 -10.36
CA THR A 59 -28.43 -15.98 -10.74
C THR A 59 -28.64 -16.93 -9.57
N LEU A 60 -27.67 -17.07 -8.65
CA LEU A 60 -27.81 -17.92 -7.46
C LEU A 60 -28.72 -17.31 -6.38
N SER A 61 -28.80 -15.99 -6.27
CA SER A 61 -29.76 -15.32 -5.38
C SER A 61 -31.22 -15.58 -5.80
N ARG A 62 -31.47 -15.87 -7.09
CA ARG A 62 -32.82 -16.15 -7.59
C ARG A 62 -33.31 -17.57 -7.32
N ALA A 63 -32.42 -18.50 -6.98
CA ALA A 63 -32.76 -19.90 -6.74
C ALA A 63 -33.12 -20.23 -5.27
N PHE A 64 -32.86 -19.32 -4.32
CA PHE A 64 -33.16 -19.53 -2.90
C PHE A 64 -34.53 -18.97 -2.46
N SER A 65 -35.34 -18.50 -3.41
CA SER A 65 -36.68 -17.95 -3.19
C SER A 65 -37.79 -18.91 -3.67
N THR A 66 -37.69 -20.19 -3.30
CA THR A 66 -38.76 -21.19 -3.48
C THR A 66 -39.13 -21.91 -2.18
N ALA A 67 -38.88 -21.30 -1.03
CA ALA A 67 -39.56 -21.68 0.20
C ALA A 67 -40.86 -20.86 0.27
N THR A 68 -41.97 -21.49 -0.08
CA THR A 68 -43.32 -20.98 0.15
C THR A 68 -43.46 -20.55 1.61
N PRO A 69 -43.69 -19.26 1.90
CA PRO A 69 -44.01 -18.81 3.25
C PRO A 69 -45.32 -19.47 3.69
N PRO A 70 -45.50 -19.77 5.00
CA PRO A 70 -46.78 -20.20 5.53
C PRO A 70 -47.84 -19.15 5.17
N GLU A 71 -48.94 -19.66 4.63
CA GLU A 71 -50.10 -18.93 4.13
C GLU A 71 -50.53 -17.82 5.09
N PRO A 72 -50.50 -16.53 4.68
CA PRO A 72 -50.95 -15.45 5.54
C PRO A 72 -52.45 -15.60 5.78
N THR A 73 -52.81 -15.62 7.06
CA THR A 73 -54.20 -15.63 7.54
C THR A 73 -54.98 -14.51 6.84
N PRO A 74 -56.18 -14.77 6.30
CA PRO A 74 -56.95 -13.80 5.52
C PRO A 74 -57.37 -12.62 6.39
N THR A 75 -56.53 -11.60 6.45
CA THR A 75 -56.91 -10.29 6.96
C THR A 75 -57.65 -9.60 5.82
N THR A 76 -58.98 -9.54 5.95
CA THR A 76 -59.90 -8.80 5.10
C THR A 76 -59.46 -7.34 4.98
N THR A 77 -58.57 -7.09 4.02
CA THR A 77 -58.14 -5.74 3.67
C THR A 77 -59.11 -5.27 2.60
N ALA A 78 -60.04 -4.40 3.03
CA ALA A 78 -60.97 -3.72 2.15
C ALA A 78 -60.19 -3.06 0.99
N ALA A 79 -60.69 -3.26 -0.22
CA ALA A 79 -60.11 -2.74 -1.45
C ALA A 79 -59.86 -1.23 -1.34
N GLU A 80 -58.59 -0.85 -1.20
CA GLU A 80 -58.17 0.55 -1.22
C GLU A 80 -58.32 1.08 -2.66
N PRO A 81 -59.07 2.16 -2.88
CA PRO A 81 -59.33 2.69 -4.21
C PRO A 81 -58.03 3.20 -4.84
N ARG A 82 -57.74 2.76 -6.07
CA ARG A 82 -56.62 3.25 -6.90
C ARG A 82 -56.82 4.75 -7.20
N GLY A 83 -56.37 5.58 -6.27
CA GLY A 83 -56.40 7.03 -6.35
C GLY A 83 -55.41 7.57 -7.39
N ALA A 84 -55.87 8.57 -8.14
CA ALA A 84 -55.15 9.33 -9.14
C ALA A 84 -53.75 9.81 -8.70
N PRO A 85 -52.81 10.05 -9.66
CA PRO A 85 -51.43 10.45 -9.39
C PRO A 85 -51.39 11.69 -8.50
N SER A 86 -50.90 11.52 -7.27
CA SER A 86 -50.88 12.55 -6.26
C SER A 86 -49.73 13.54 -6.50
N LYS A 87 -50.10 14.80 -6.26
CA LYS A 87 -49.34 16.02 -6.01
C LYS A 87 -47.82 15.86 -5.83
N GLU A 88 -47.09 16.76 -6.48
CA GLU A 88 -45.64 16.93 -6.38
C GLU A 88 -45.11 16.77 -4.94
N PRO A 89 -43.94 16.13 -4.76
CA PRO A 89 -43.38 15.85 -3.44
C PRO A 89 -43.08 17.18 -2.72
N THR A 90 -44.00 17.61 -1.87
CA THR A 90 -43.78 18.77 -1.01
C THR A 90 -42.64 18.44 -0.06
N PHE A 91 -41.53 19.17 -0.19
CA PHE A 91 -40.34 19.02 0.64
C PHE A 91 -40.71 19.22 2.12
N ARG A 92 -40.91 18.12 2.87
CA ARG A 92 -41.25 18.16 4.28
C ARG A 92 -39.96 18.33 5.10
N LYS A 93 -39.84 19.48 5.76
CA LYS A 93 -38.71 19.75 6.66
C LYS A 93 -38.75 18.78 7.86
N PRO A 94 -37.61 18.19 8.27
CA PRO A 94 -37.56 17.34 9.47
C PRO A 94 -38.02 18.11 10.72
N THR A 95 -38.77 17.45 11.61
CA THR A 95 -39.16 18.04 12.90
C THR A 95 -38.06 17.86 13.94
N ILE A 96 -38.05 18.70 14.98
CA ILE A 96 -37.05 18.65 16.07
C ILE A 96 -37.09 17.30 16.80
N GLU A 97 -38.29 16.73 16.97
CA GLU A 97 -38.48 15.43 17.61
C GLU A 97 -37.84 14.31 16.79
N MET A 98 -38.05 14.30 15.47
CA MET A 98 -37.38 13.35 14.57
C MET A 98 -35.86 13.49 14.68
N ALA A 99 -35.34 14.72 14.68
CA ALA A 99 -33.90 14.95 14.79
C ALA A 99 -33.30 14.46 16.12
N LYS A 100 -34.06 14.51 17.22
CA LYS A 100 -33.66 13.95 18.53
C LYS A 100 -33.70 12.42 18.56
N ALA A 101 -34.59 11.81 17.79
CA ALA A 101 -34.70 10.36 17.67
C ALA A 101 -33.68 9.74 16.70
N MET A 102 -32.94 10.55 15.94
CA MET A 102 -31.90 10.03 15.06
C MET A 102 -30.73 9.45 15.87
N PRO A 103 -30.25 8.25 15.51
CA PRO A 103 -29.10 7.65 16.18
C PRO A 103 -27.87 8.55 15.99
N ARG A 104 -27.14 8.80 17.08
CA ARG A 104 -25.95 9.66 17.08
C ARG A 104 -24.66 8.87 17.08
N ALA A 105 -24.70 7.64 17.58
CA ALA A 105 -23.57 6.73 17.62
C ALA A 105 -23.89 5.44 16.86
N TYR A 106 -22.86 4.76 16.35
CA TYR A 106 -23.01 3.47 15.65
C TYR A 106 -23.66 2.40 16.54
N SER A 107 -23.40 2.44 17.86
CA SER A 107 -24.02 1.53 18.84
C SER A 107 -25.54 1.66 18.93
N GLU A 108 -26.10 2.83 18.62
CA GLU A 108 -27.55 3.09 18.62
C GLU A 108 -28.23 2.66 17.29
N MET A 109 -27.45 2.39 16.24
CA MET A 109 -27.98 2.07 14.91
C MET A 109 -28.54 0.65 14.84
N SER A 110 -29.58 0.46 14.00
CA SER A 110 -30.11 -0.86 13.68
C SER A 110 -29.10 -1.68 12.86
N ASN A 111 -29.17 -3.02 12.98
CA ASN A 111 -28.30 -3.93 12.22
C ASN A 111 -28.39 -3.70 10.70
N GLU A 112 -29.58 -3.40 10.18
CA GLU A 112 -29.80 -3.09 8.77
C GLU A 112 -29.05 -1.82 8.35
N SER A 113 -29.09 -0.77 9.18
CA SER A 113 -28.38 0.48 8.90
C SER A 113 -26.86 0.26 8.90
N LEU A 114 -26.35 -0.48 9.88
CA LEU A 114 -24.93 -0.84 9.96
C LEU A 114 -24.47 -1.65 8.75
N LEU A 115 -25.31 -2.55 8.23
CA LEU A 115 -24.99 -3.32 7.03
C LEU A 115 -24.92 -2.42 5.78
N VAL A 116 -25.80 -1.42 5.67
CA VAL A 116 -25.74 -0.43 4.59
C VAL A 116 -24.48 0.42 4.68
N PHE A 117 -24.12 0.93 5.87
CA PHE A 117 -22.89 1.71 6.07
C PHE A 117 -21.63 0.87 5.87
N SER A 118 -21.65 -0.39 6.30
CA SER A 118 -20.58 -1.35 6.04
C SER A 118 -20.38 -1.60 4.55
N ALA A 119 -21.47 -1.71 3.77
CA ALA A 119 -21.40 -1.81 2.31
C ALA A 119 -20.88 -0.54 1.63
N GLN A 120 -20.90 0.61 2.32
CA GLN A 120 -20.27 1.87 1.92
C GLN A 120 -18.83 1.99 2.41
N GLU A 121 -18.26 0.91 2.96
CA GLU A 121 -16.88 0.84 3.46
C GLU A 121 -16.62 1.73 4.69
N ASP A 122 -17.67 2.08 5.46
CA ASP A 122 -17.52 2.84 6.71
C ASP A 122 -16.89 1.97 7.82
N PHE A 123 -15.68 2.35 8.24
CA PHE A 123 -14.94 1.65 9.30
C PHE A 123 -15.70 1.60 10.63
N GLY A 124 -16.37 2.69 11.02
CA GLY A 124 -17.11 2.76 12.29
C GLY A 124 -18.25 1.73 12.34
N ALA A 125 -18.94 1.56 11.20
CA ALA A 125 -19.99 0.56 11.06
C ALA A 125 -19.43 -0.88 11.06
N ASN A 126 -18.33 -1.12 10.36
CA ASN A 126 -17.64 -2.42 10.37
C ASN A 126 -17.16 -2.81 11.77
N ARG A 127 -16.59 -1.85 12.51
CA ARG A 127 -16.14 -2.02 13.89
C ARG A 127 -17.30 -2.38 14.82
N GLU A 128 -18.42 -1.68 14.73
CA GLU A 128 -19.60 -1.98 15.55
C GLU A 128 -20.23 -3.34 15.19
N ARG A 129 -20.28 -3.71 13.89
CA ARG A 129 -20.70 -5.05 13.47
C ARG A 129 -19.82 -6.14 14.11
N LEU A 130 -18.51 -5.95 14.14
CA LEU A 130 -17.58 -6.87 14.80
C LEU A 130 -17.80 -6.93 16.32
N ILE A 131 -18.08 -5.82 16.99
CA ILE A 131 -18.43 -5.82 18.42
C ILE A 131 -19.67 -6.67 18.69
N ARG A 132 -20.72 -6.51 17.89
CA ARG A 132 -21.97 -7.28 18.04
C ARG A 132 -21.74 -8.78 17.80
N GLU A 133 -20.86 -9.12 16.87
CA GLU A 133 -20.43 -10.51 16.65
C GLU A 133 -19.70 -11.06 17.88
N ILE A 134 -18.74 -10.32 18.45
CA ILE A 134 -18.03 -10.71 19.68
C ILE A 134 -19.02 -10.89 20.84
N MET A 135 -19.97 -9.96 21.03
CA MET A 135 -21.01 -10.07 22.06
C MET A 135 -21.86 -11.33 21.88
N SER A 136 -22.24 -11.67 20.63
CA SER A 136 -23.05 -12.83 20.32
C SER A 136 -22.31 -14.15 20.54
N VAL A 137 -21.04 -14.23 20.13
CA VAL A 137 -20.23 -15.46 20.22
C VAL A 137 -19.71 -15.68 21.65
N ASP A 138 -19.22 -14.64 22.31
CA ASP A 138 -18.60 -14.75 23.64
C ASP A 138 -19.62 -14.54 24.78
N ASN A 139 -20.87 -14.17 24.46
CA ASN A 139 -21.95 -13.88 25.40
C ASN A 139 -21.57 -12.85 26.48
N VAL A 140 -20.94 -11.75 26.05
CA VAL A 140 -20.46 -10.65 26.89
C VAL A 140 -21.25 -9.37 26.66
N SER A 141 -21.21 -8.45 27.62
CA SER A 141 -21.72 -7.10 27.43
C SER A 141 -20.88 -6.33 26.41
N TRP A 142 -21.42 -5.23 25.90
CA TRP A 142 -20.71 -4.36 24.95
C TRP A 142 -19.35 -3.88 25.50
N ASP A 143 -19.31 -3.45 26.77
CA ASP A 143 -18.06 -3.07 27.44
C ASP A 143 -17.07 -4.24 27.57
N GLY A 144 -17.59 -5.46 27.77
CA GLY A 144 -16.78 -6.68 27.84
C GLY A 144 -16.20 -7.12 26.49
N ALA A 145 -16.78 -6.68 25.37
CA ALA A 145 -16.28 -6.96 24.03
C ALA A 145 -15.11 -6.05 23.60
N LEU A 146 -14.99 -4.85 24.19
CA LEU A 146 -13.95 -3.87 23.81
C LEU A 146 -12.51 -4.38 23.97
N PRO A 147 -12.12 -5.08 25.06
CA PRO A 147 -10.76 -5.61 25.20
C PRO A 147 -10.43 -6.63 24.10
N ARG A 148 -11.43 -7.42 23.67
CA ARG A 148 -11.24 -8.42 22.61
C ARG A 148 -11.08 -7.76 21.25
N LEU A 149 -11.84 -6.70 21.00
CA LEU A 149 -11.67 -5.88 19.80
C LEU A 149 -10.29 -5.20 19.77
N GLU A 150 -9.81 -4.66 20.89
CA GLU A 150 -8.47 -4.07 20.98
C GLU A 150 -7.37 -5.11 20.65
N GLU A 151 -7.51 -6.34 21.12
CA GLU A 151 -6.61 -7.44 20.74
C GLU A 151 -6.62 -7.71 19.22
N MET A 152 -7.80 -7.66 18.59
CA MET A 152 -7.93 -7.81 17.13
C MET A 152 -7.34 -6.63 16.38
N GLU A 153 -7.53 -5.40 16.86
CA GLU A 153 -6.92 -4.17 16.32
C GLU A 153 -5.38 -4.25 16.39
N LEU A 154 -4.82 -4.61 17.55
CA LEU A 154 -3.38 -4.80 17.74
C LEU A 154 -2.85 -5.91 16.83
N ALA A 155 -3.54 -7.05 16.77
CA ALA A 155 -3.19 -8.12 15.86
C ALA A 155 -3.20 -7.66 14.41
N ASN A 156 -4.17 -6.84 13.99
CA ASN A 156 -4.28 -6.33 12.64
C ASN A 156 -3.14 -5.32 12.31
N LYS A 157 -2.69 -4.51 13.29
CA LYS A 157 -1.52 -3.60 13.19
C LYS A 157 -0.18 -4.33 13.08
N GLU A 158 -0.06 -5.51 13.68
CA GLU A 158 1.18 -6.30 13.65
C GLU A 158 1.63 -6.55 12.20
N ARG A 159 2.92 -6.32 11.92
CA ARG A 159 3.57 -6.47 10.59
C ARG A 159 3.27 -5.41 9.54
N MET A 160 2.41 -4.44 9.81
CA MET A 160 2.19 -3.30 8.90
C MET A 160 3.47 -2.48 8.66
N PHE A 161 4.33 -2.40 9.68
CA PHE A 161 5.64 -1.77 9.58
C PHE A 161 6.49 -2.34 8.45
N TRP A 162 6.49 -3.66 8.24
CA TRP A 162 7.28 -4.31 7.19
C TRP A 162 6.75 -4.01 5.79
N GLY A 163 5.42 -3.84 5.63
CA GLY A 163 4.82 -3.49 4.34
C GLY A 163 5.14 -2.05 3.90
N THR A 164 5.28 -1.12 4.86
CA THR A 164 5.60 0.29 4.57
C THR A 164 7.10 0.58 4.49
N LEU A 165 7.93 -0.35 4.95
CA LEU A 165 9.38 -0.18 5.05
C LEU A 165 10.06 0.17 3.72
N PRO A 166 9.79 -0.50 2.58
CA PRO A 166 10.43 -0.16 1.30
C PRO A 166 10.15 1.27 0.85
N TYR A 167 8.93 1.77 1.09
CA TYR A 167 8.53 3.14 0.76
C TYR A 167 9.24 4.16 1.66
N LYS A 168 9.33 3.88 2.97
CA LYS A 168 10.08 4.72 3.92
C LYS A 168 11.57 4.77 3.57
N ILE A 169 12.17 3.62 3.24
CA ILE A 169 13.56 3.54 2.78
C ILE A 169 13.74 4.31 1.48
N GLY A 170 12.84 4.15 0.51
CA GLY A 170 12.89 4.89 -0.76
C GLY A 170 12.79 6.40 -0.56
N PHE A 171 11.87 6.85 0.30
CA PHE A 171 11.70 8.26 0.64
C PHE A 171 12.93 8.82 1.35
N ILE A 172 13.35 8.22 2.47
CA ILE A 172 14.52 8.68 3.25
C ILE A 172 15.79 8.62 2.39
N GLY A 173 15.97 7.54 1.65
CA GLY A 173 17.11 7.35 0.76
C GLY A 173 17.17 8.42 -0.33
N SER A 174 16.07 8.72 -1.01
CA SER A 174 16.06 9.74 -2.06
C SER A 174 16.28 11.15 -1.54
N VAL A 175 15.69 11.52 -0.40
CA VAL A 175 15.95 12.82 0.24
C VAL A 175 17.40 12.93 0.70
N THR A 176 17.93 11.87 1.31
CA THR A 176 19.31 11.84 1.79
C THR A 176 20.28 11.94 0.62
N LEU A 177 20.06 11.20 -0.47
CA LEU A 177 20.87 11.28 -1.69
C LEU A 177 20.79 12.67 -2.33
N ALA A 178 19.61 13.29 -2.40
CA ALA A 178 19.46 14.64 -2.92
C ALA A 178 20.32 15.63 -2.12
N VAL A 179 20.18 15.63 -0.79
CA VAL A 179 20.91 16.56 0.08
C VAL A 179 22.41 16.25 0.10
N ALA A 180 22.80 14.98 0.21
CA ALA A 180 24.20 14.55 0.27
C ALA A 180 24.95 14.76 -1.05
N SER A 181 24.25 14.77 -2.19
CA SER A 181 24.86 14.99 -3.49
C SER A 181 25.54 16.37 -3.59
N ILE A 182 25.01 17.39 -2.92
CA ILE A 182 25.55 18.76 -2.97
C ILE A 182 26.96 18.84 -2.35
N PRO A 183 27.18 18.53 -1.05
CA PRO A 183 28.52 18.61 -0.45
C PRO A 183 29.51 17.61 -1.07
N LEU A 184 29.03 16.50 -1.65
CA LEU A 184 29.87 15.49 -2.25
C LEU A 184 30.66 16.02 -3.47
N CYS A 185 30.12 16.99 -4.20
CA CYS A 185 30.81 17.68 -5.29
C CYS A 185 31.87 18.69 -4.82
N PHE A 186 31.83 19.13 -3.56
CA PHE A 186 32.79 20.09 -2.98
C PHE A 186 33.86 19.40 -2.11
N HIS A 187 33.78 18.08 -1.93
CA HIS A 187 34.72 17.32 -1.10
C HIS A 187 35.86 16.72 -1.92
N LEU A 188 37.06 17.32 -1.80
CA LEU A 188 38.25 17.01 -2.61
C LEU A 188 38.55 15.50 -2.70
N ASN A 189 38.57 14.78 -1.57
CA ASN A 189 38.91 13.35 -1.59
C ASN A 189 37.89 12.51 -2.36
N THR A 190 36.61 12.87 -2.30
CA THR A 190 35.56 12.13 -3.03
C THR A 190 35.62 12.43 -4.52
N VAL A 191 35.87 13.69 -4.88
CA VAL A 191 36.04 14.12 -6.27
C VAL A 191 37.28 13.48 -6.89
N LEU A 192 38.43 13.47 -6.19
CA LEU A 192 39.65 12.80 -6.64
C LEU A 192 39.44 11.30 -6.81
N TRP A 193 38.79 10.63 -5.84
CA TRP A 193 38.48 9.21 -5.93
C TRP A 193 37.62 8.90 -7.15
N PHE A 194 36.58 9.70 -7.40
CA PHE A 194 35.70 9.52 -8.56
C PHE A 194 36.43 9.79 -9.88
N ASN A 195 37.25 10.84 -9.92
CA ASN A 195 38.06 11.16 -11.09
C ASN A 195 39.04 10.04 -11.43
N GLU A 196 39.75 9.48 -10.45
CA GLU A 196 40.70 8.38 -10.63
C GLU A 196 40.03 7.12 -11.21
N HIS A 197 38.80 6.81 -10.80
CA HIS A 197 38.14 5.55 -11.17
C HIS A 197 37.27 5.65 -12.43
N TYR A 198 36.71 6.84 -12.74
CA TYR A 198 35.67 6.96 -13.77
C TYR A 198 35.95 8.00 -14.85
N VAL A 199 36.49 9.17 -14.50
CA VAL A 199 36.58 10.31 -15.42
C VAL A 199 37.95 10.45 -16.05
N THR A 200 39.01 10.17 -15.29
CA THR A 200 40.40 10.25 -15.72
C THR A 200 40.81 11.62 -16.28
N ALA A 201 40.18 12.71 -15.80
CA ALA A 201 40.55 14.08 -16.16
C ALA A 201 41.85 14.51 -15.46
N ASP A 202 42.58 15.44 -16.07
CA ASP A 202 43.80 16.01 -15.49
C ASP A 202 43.50 16.72 -14.16
N VAL A 203 44.28 16.37 -13.13
CA VAL A 203 44.14 16.97 -11.81
C VAL A 203 44.80 18.36 -11.84
N ALA A 204 44.04 19.38 -11.44
CA ALA A 204 44.53 20.75 -11.35
C ALA A 204 45.74 20.86 -10.39
N GLU A 205 46.53 21.92 -10.55
CA GLU A 205 47.65 22.16 -9.64
C GLU A 205 47.15 22.31 -8.19
N PRO A 206 47.90 21.84 -7.18
CA PRO A 206 47.46 21.87 -5.78
C PRO A 206 47.06 23.26 -5.26
N LYS A 207 47.62 24.33 -5.84
CA LYS A 207 47.31 25.73 -5.53
C LYS A 207 45.87 26.13 -5.90
N ASP A 208 45.26 25.45 -6.88
CA ASP A 208 43.92 25.73 -7.38
C ASP A 208 42.87 24.80 -6.74
N LEU A 209 43.22 24.09 -5.66
CA LEU A 209 42.36 23.14 -4.94
C LEU A 209 42.31 23.44 -3.43
N GLU A 210 42.67 24.65 -3.02
CA GLU A 210 42.78 25.04 -1.61
C GLU A 210 41.40 25.27 -0.98
N THR A 211 40.47 25.83 -1.75
CA THR A 211 39.11 26.11 -1.28
C THR A 211 38.10 25.11 -1.83
N TRP A 212 37.08 24.78 -1.02
CA TRP A 212 35.95 23.95 -1.44
C TRP A 212 35.26 24.44 -2.72
N LEU A 213 35.18 25.76 -2.96
CA LEU A 213 34.58 26.34 -4.17
C LEU A 213 35.44 26.11 -5.40
N GLU A 214 36.77 26.19 -5.28
CA GLU A 214 37.69 25.86 -6.37
C GLU A 214 37.59 24.38 -6.72
N VAL A 215 37.56 23.50 -5.72
CA VAL A 215 37.32 22.05 -5.91
C VAL A 215 36.01 21.80 -6.65
N GLY A 216 34.93 22.48 -6.26
CA GLY A 216 33.64 22.39 -6.94
C GLY A 216 33.67 22.91 -8.38
N SER A 217 34.37 24.02 -8.62
CA SER A 217 34.54 24.60 -9.96
C SER A 217 35.33 23.67 -10.89
N TRP A 218 36.36 23.00 -10.36
CA TRP A 218 37.11 21.97 -11.09
C TRP A 218 36.25 20.72 -11.32
N ALA A 219 35.51 20.24 -10.32
CA ALA A 219 34.61 19.09 -10.49
C ALA A 219 33.55 19.35 -11.58
N TRP A 220 32.99 20.55 -11.64
CA TRP A 220 32.01 20.98 -12.66
C TRP A 220 32.59 21.24 -14.05
N SER A 221 33.92 21.23 -14.22
CA SER A 221 34.50 21.36 -15.57
C SER A 221 34.38 20.06 -16.37
N TRP A 222 34.23 18.92 -15.70
CA TRP A 222 34.14 17.59 -16.31
C TRP A 222 32.90 16.79 -15.90
N MET A 223 32.31 17.04 -14.72
CA MET A 223 30.89 16.72 -14.51
C MET A 223 30.08 17.74 -15.29
N GLU A 224 29.01 17.32 -15.96
CA GLU A 224 28.13 18.26 -16.68
C GLU A 224 27.85 19.53 -15.85
N PRO A 225 27.63 20.69 -16.51
CA PRO A 225 27.47 21.99 -15.85
C PRO A 225 26.50 21.92 -14.66
N PRO A 226 26.52 22.85 -13.69
CA PRO A 226 25.69 22.83 -12.47
C PRO A 226 24.22 22.39 -12.66
N LEU A 227 23.66 22.62 -13.85
CA LEU A 227 22.38 22.11 -14.32
C LEU A 227 22.20 20.58 -14.17
N GLY A 228 23.24 19.76 -14.40
CA GLY A 228 23.24 18.32 -14.18
C GLY A 228 23.01 17.96 -12.72
N GLN A 229 23.74 18.61 -11.80
CA GLN A 229 23.57 18.42 -10.36
C GLN A 229 22.16 18.82 -9.88
N PHE A 230 21.66 19.97 -10.36
CA PHE A 230 20.31 20.41 -10.06
C PHE A 230 19.25 19.44 -10.63
N SER A 231 19.47 18.87 -11.81
CA SER A 231 18.54 17.90 -12.39
C SER A 231 18.48 16.59 -11.58
N PHE A 232 19.63 16.08 -11.09
CA PHE A 232 19.66 14.93 -10.19
C PHE A 232 18.93 15.22 -8.88
N PHE A 233 19.19 16.39 -8.28
CA PHE A 233 18.50 16.83 -7.06
C PHE A 233 16.98 16.83 -7.27
N LEU A 234 16.49 17.49 -8.33
CA LEU A 234 15.07 17.53 -8.66
C LEU A 234 14.49 16.15 -8.98
N LEU A 235 15.25 15.27 -9.62
CA LEU A 235 14.85 13.88 -9.88
C LEU A 235 14.64 13.12 -8.57
N CYS A 236 15.55 13.24 -7.61
CA CYS A 236 15.40 12.63 -6.29
C CYS A 236 14.16 13.17 -5.55
N PHE A 237 13.88 14.47 -5.64
CA PHE A 237 12.66 15.05 -5.07
C PHE A 237 11.39 14.58 -5.78
N ALA A 238 11.40 14.46 -7.10
CA ALA A 238 10.29 13.90 -7.87
C ALA A 238 10.04 12.44 -7.48
N PHE A 239 11.10 11.66 -7.29
CA PHE A 239 11.00 10.30 -6.77
C PHE A 239 10.46 10.26 -5.34
N ALA A 240 10.97 11.11 -4.44
CA ALA A 240 10.48 11.22 -3.06
C ALA A 240 8.98 11.56 -3.02
N ARG A 241 8.54 12.51 -3.85
CA ARG A 241 7.12 12.85 -4.02
C ARG A 241 6.31 11.65 -4.51
N ASN A 242 6.82 10.88 -5.47
CA ASN A 242 6.16 9.66 -5.93
C ASN A 242 6.08 8.60 -4.81
N GLN A 243 7.08 8.49 -3.94
CA GLN A 243 7.02 7.61 -2.77
C GLN A 243 5.99 8.10 -1.74
N LEU A 244 5.88 9.41 -1.50
CA LEU A 244 4.85 9.99 -0.64
C LEU A 244 3.44 9.82 -1.20
N ILE A 245 3.25 10.04 -2.49
CA ILE A 245 1.98 9.75 -3.17
C ILE A 245 1.69 8.25 -3.08
N ASN A 246 2.70 7.39 -3.21
CA ASN A 246 2.51 5.96 -3.02
C ASN A 246 2.20 5.57 -1.57
N LEU A 247 2.63 6.35 -0.57
CA LEU A 247 2.29 6.14 0.83
C LEU A 247 0.86 6.62 1.15
N GLY A 248 0.42 7.74 0.57
CA GLY A 248 -0.91 8.33 0.85
C GLY A 248 -2.02 8.02 -0.16
N LYS A 249 -1.68 7.61 -1.39
CA LYS A 249 -2.65 7.25 -2.44
C LYS A 249 -2.70 5.76 -2.75
N LYS A 250 -1.92 4.91 -2.09
CA LYS A 250 -2.08 3.48 -2.35
C LYS A 250 -3.08 2.88 -1.40
N PRO A 251 -4.20 2.33 -1.92
CA PRO A 251 -4.84 1.25 -1.19
C PRO A 251 -3.70 0.29 -0.89
N TYR A 252 -3.55 -0.18 0.35
CA TYR A 252 -2.89 -1.46 0.56
C TYR A 252 -3.22 -2.31 -0.67
N THR A 253 -2.22 -2.72 -1.46
CA THR A 253 -2.45 -3.56 -2.65
C THR A 253 -3.49 -4.56 -2.21
N ASP A 254 -4.64 -4.69 -2.86
CA ASP A 254 -5.77 -5.43 -2.26
C ASP A 254 -5.31 -6.78 -1.68
N TRP A 255 -4.28 -7.36 -2.30
CA TRP A 255 -3.36 -8.35 -1.75
C TRP A 255 -2.95 -8.20 -0.25
N LEU A 256 -2.31 -7.12 0.21
CA LEU A 256 -1.92 -6.89 1.60
C LEU A 256 -3.14 -6.70 2.52
N LYS A 257 -4.21 -6.03 2.05
CA LYS A 257 -5.50 -5.95 2.77
C LYS A 257 -6.07 -7.35 3.01
N ASN A 258 -6.15 -8.15 1.96
CA ASN A 258 -6.62 -9.53 1.99
C ASN A 258 -5.70 -10.43 2.82
N TYR A 259 -4.39 -10.27 2.70
CA TYR A 259 -3.42 -11.01 3.52
C TYR A 259 -3.59 -10.71 5.02
N ARG A 260 -3.88 -9.46 5.38
CA ARG A 260 -4.21 -9.09 6.77
C ARG A 260 -5.51 -9.74 7.21
N ALA A 261 -6.57 -9.65 6.40
CA ALA A 261 -7.85 -10.28 6.67
C ALA A 261 -7.71 -11.80 6.87
N GLU A 262 -7.04 -12.51 5.97
CA GLU A 262 -6.77 -13.94 6.08
C GLU A 262 -5.97 -14.30 7.34
N ARG A 263 -4.98 -13.48 7.70
CA ARG A 263 -4.20 -13.68 8.91
C ARG A 263 -5.06 -13.48 10.17
N LEU A 264 -5.92 -12.46 10.17
CA LEU A 264 -6.81 -12.16 11.29
C LEU A 264 -7.85 -13.28 11.47
N GLN A 265 -8.46 -13.75 10.38
CA GLN A 265 -9.35 -14.92 10.37
C GLN A 265 -8.66 -16.17 10.93
N LYS A 266 -7.41 -16.44 10.55
CA LYS A 266 -6.63 -17.58 11.09
C LYS A 266 -6.35 -17.44 12.59
N LYS A 267 -6.20 -16.22 13.10
CA LYS A 267 -5.93 -15.96 14.53
C LYS A 267 -7.22 -16.02 15.37
N PHE A 268 -8.36 -15.64 14.80
CA PHE A 268 -9.66 -15.61 15.48
C PHE A 268 -10.71 -16.44 14.72
N PRO A 269 -10.56 -17.77 14.66
CA PRO A 269 -11.44 -18.64 13.87
C PRO A 269 -12.86 -18.79 14.45
N GLN A 270 -13.11 -18.32 15.68
CA GLN A 270 -14.41 -18.45 16.35
C GLN A 270 -15.46 -17.43 15.88
N TYR A 271 -15.05 -16.33 15.23
CA TYR A 271 -15.96 -15.31 14.71
C TYR A 271 -16.22 -15.50 13.22
N ASP A 272 -17.33 -14.95 12.71
CA ASP A 272 -17.64 -15.02 11.29
C ASP A 272 -16.51 -14.45 10.41
N PRO A 273 -15.96 -15.24 9.46
CA PRO A 273 -14.80 -14.81 8.67
C PRO A 273 -15.09 -13.61 7.77
N VAL A 274 -16.33 -13.40 7.35
CA VAL A 274 -16.70 -12.26 6.50
C VAL A 274 -16.66 -10.97 7.31
N ILE A 275 -17.24 -10.96 8.51
CA ILE A 275 -17.21 -9.80 9.41
C ILE A 275 -15.77 -9.43 9.80
N VAL A 276 -14.94 -10.43 10.11
CA VAL A 276 -13.52 -10.21 10.45
C VAL A 276 -12.72 -9.68 9.25
N ALA A 277 -13.03 -10.15 8.03
CA ALA A 277 -12.38 -9.64 6.82
C ALA A 277 -12.79 -8.20 6.52
N ASP A 278 -14.09 -7.89 6.55
CA ASP A 278 -14.62 -6.55 6.32
C ASP A 278 -13.95 -5.54 7.26
N PHE A 279 -13.85 -5.89 8.55
CA PHE A 279 -13.13 -5.10 9.55
C PHE A 279 -11.66 -4.88 9.18
N ALA A 280 -10.93 -5.95 8.84
CA ALA A 280 -9.48 -5.84 8.56
C ALA A 280 -9.15 -5.08 7.26
N VAL A 281 -10.05 -5.11 6.27
CA VAL A 281 -9.88 -4.46 4.97
C VAL A 281 -10.13 -2.95 5.05
N HIS A 282 -11.10 -2.54 5.87
CA HIS A 282 -11.55 -1.15 6.02
C HIS A 282 -10.99 -0.43 7.25
N ASP A 283 -10.03 -1.02 7.95
CA ASP A 283 -9.33 -0.38 9.06
C ASP A 283 -8.54 0.85 8.60
N ASP A 284 -8.93 2.02 9.10
CA ASP A 284 -8.32 3.33 8.82
C ASP A 284 -7.11 3.53 9.75
N TRP A 285 -5.91 3.32 9.21
CA TRP A 285 -4.66 3.31 9.98
C TRP A 285 -3.95 4.67 10.05
N GLU A 286 -4.66 5.78 9.88
CA GLU A 286 -4.08 7.12 9.93
C GLU A 286 -3.77 7.60 11.36
#